data_AF-A0A956HPR6-F1
#
_entry.id   AF-A0A956HPR6-F1
#
_cell.length_a   1.000
_cell.length_b   1.000
_cell.length_c   1.000
_cell.angle_alpha   90.00
_cell.angle_beta   90.00
_cell.angle_gamma   90.00
#
_symmetry.space_group_name_H-M   'P 1'
#
loop_
_entity.id
_entity.type
_entity.pdbx_description
1 polymer ?
#
loop_
_entity_poly.entity_id
_entity_poly.type
_entity_poly.pdbx_seq_one_letter_code
_entity_poly.pdbx_strand_id
1 'polypeptide(L)'
;MESDVLLCLCNAISEAEVRVAIRAGARTVDEVGDACLAGTGCGSCRGTIATLLAEESRRRGQGLYLSEALMELLKGVDIPRK
;
A
#
# COMPACT_ATOMS: atom_id res chain seq x y z
N MET A 1 16.30 9.84 -15.16
CA MET A 1 14.90 10.28 -15.04
C MET A 1 14.09 9.01 -14.99
N GLU A 2 13.86 8.55 -13.78
CA GLU A 2 13.29 7.24 -13.48
C GLU A 2 11.79 7.31 -13.78
N SER A 3 11.30 6.39 -14.59
CA SER A 3 9.97 6.43 -15.16
C SER A 3 8.92 6.23 -14.07
N ASP A 4 8.32 7.31 -13.58
CA ASP A 4 7.13 7.23 -12.75
C ASP A 4 5.99 6.61 -13.58
N VAL A 5 5.72 5.32 -13.35
CA VAL A 5 4.67 4.59 -14.07
C VAL A 5 3.32 5.21 -13.71
N LEU A 6 2.59 5.66 -14.73
CA LEU A 6 1.21 6.11 -14.56
C LEU A 6 0.33 4.94 -14.13
N LEU A 7 -0.21 5.05 -12.92
CA LEU A 7 -1.11 4.07 -12.34
C LEU A 7 -2.56 4.41 -12.69
N CYS A 8 -2.92 5.70 -12.69
CA CYS A 8 -4.25 6.17 -13.04
C CYS A 8 -4.20 7.04 -14.31
N LEU A 9 -4.69 6.51 -15.43
CA LEU A 9 -4.71 7.26 -16.69
C LEU A 9 -5.75 8.38 -16.71
N CYS A 10 -6.90 8.22 -16.02
CA CYS A 10 -7.96 9.23 -16.03
C CYS A 10 -7.50 10.58 -15.49
N ASN A 11 -6.71 10.55 -14.40
CA ASN A 11 -6.27 11.74 -13.68
C ASN A 11 -4.75 11.93 -13.77
N ALA A 12 -4.08 11.18 -14.66
CA ALA A 12 -2.63 11.20 -14.87
C ALA A 12 -1.80 11.09 -13.57
N ILE A 13 -2.20 10.18 -12.67
CA ILE A 13 -1.53 9.97 -11.38
C ILE A 13 -0.57 8.79 -11.47
N SER A 14 0.67 9.02 -11.04
CA SER A 14 1.72 8.01 -10.94
C SER A 14 1.54 7.07 -9.74
N GLU A 15 2.16 5.89 -9.81
CA GLU A 15 2.27 5.01 -8.65
C GLU A 15 2.96 5.72 -7.46
N ALA A 16 3.98 6.54 -7.73
CA ALA A 16 4.72 7.27 -6.70
C ALA A 16 3.79 8.22 -5.92
N GLU A 17 2.94 8.98 -6.60
CA GLU A 17 1.95 9.86 -5.98
C GLU A 17 0.93 9.09 -5.13
N VAL A 18 0.45 7.94 -5.61
CA VAL A 18 -0.43 7.06 -4.83
C VAL A 18 0.28 6.55 -3.58
N ARG A 19 1.54 6.12 -3.69
CA ARG A 19 2.34 5.70 -2.53
C ARG A 19 2.58 6.85 -1.55
N VAL A 20 2.71 8.10 -2.01
CA VAL A 20 2.77 9.29 -1.15
C VAL A 20 1.47 9.47 -0.38
N ALA A 21 0.30 9.41 -1.04
CA ALA A 21 -1.01 9.51 -0.38
C ALA A 21 -1.22 8.42 0.70
N ILE A 22 -0.84 7.18 0.37
CA ILE A 22 -0.89 6.04 1.29
C ILE A 22 0.02 6.28 2.52
N ARG A 23 1.27 6.72 2.30
CA ARG A 23 2.20 7.04 3.39
C ARG A 23 1.71 8.19 4.25
N ALA A 24 1.09 9.21 3.63
CA ALA A 24 0.53 10.37 4.31
C ALA A 24 -0.66 10.04 5.21
N GLY A 25 -1.37 8.93 4.96
CA GLY A 25 -2.44 8.50 5.87
C GLY A 25 -3.53 7.65 5.27
N ALA A 26 -3.69 7.62 3.94
CA ALA A 26 -4.77 6.88 3.31
C ALA A 26 -4.69 5.37 3.63
N ARG A 27 -5.85 4.79 3.92
CA ARG A 27 -6.07 3.38 4.29
C ARG A 27 -7.07 2.68 3.39
N THR A 28 -7.85 3.44 2.62
CA THR A 28 -8.84 2.91 1.68
C THR A 28 -8.61 3.49 0.29
N VAL A 29 -9.13 2.80 -0.74
CA VAL A 29 -9.05 3.29 -2.13
C VAL A 29 -9.76 4.64 -2.27
N ASP A 30 -10.85 4.84 -1.53
CA ASP A 30 -11.61 6.10 -1.59
C ASP A 30 -10.83 7.23 -0.90
N GLU A 31 -10.17 6.97 0.24
CA GLU A 31 -9.27 7.96 0.86
C GLU A 31 -8.05 8.31 -0.02
N VAL A 32 -7.56 7.36 -0.83
CA VAL A 32 -6.55 7.66 -1.87
C VAL A 32 -7.15 8.57 -2.94
N GLY A 33 -8.39 8.31 -3.35
CA GLY A 33 -9.13 9.16 -4.28
C GLY A 33 -9.35 10.57 -3.75
N ASP A 34 -9.71 10.72 -2.47
CA ASP A 34 -9.86 12.02 -1.82
C ASP A 34 -8.53 12.78 -1.74
N ALA A 35 -7.41 12.06 -1.58
CA ALA A 35 -6.09 12.65 -1.44
C ALA A 35 -5.44 13.07 -2.77
N CYS A 36 -5.59 12.29 -3.84
CA CYS A 36 -4.89 12.53 -5.12
C CYS A 36 -5.72 12.23 -6.37
N LEU A 37 -7.03 12.03 -6.26
CA LEU A 37 -7.96 11.72 -7.36
C LEU A 37 -7.75 10.35 -8.03
N ALA A 38 -6.76 9.54 -7.64
CA ALA A 38 -6.60 8.21 -8.22
C ALA A 38 -7.80 7.31 -7.85
N GLY A 39 -8.40 6.64 -8.84
CA GLY A 39 -9.53 5.73 -8.63
C GLY A 39 -10.93 6.37 -8.61
N THR A 40 -11.05 7.66 -8.90
CA THR A 40 -12.33 8.39 -9.00
C THR A 40 -12.90 8.46 -10.43
N GLY A 41 -12.11 8.06 -11.44
CA GLY A 41 -12.52 7.99 -12.85
C GLY A 41 -13.15 6.65 -13.23
N CYS A 42 -12.60 5.97 -14.25
CA CYS A 42 -13.13 4.69 -14.73
C CYS A 42 -12.93 3.51 -13.77
N GLY A 43 -12.12 3.68 -12.72
CA GLY A 43 -11.90 2.69 -11.67
C GLY A 43 -10.92 1.55 -12.00
N SER A 44 -10.35 1.48 -13.20
CA SER A 44 -9.43 0.40 -13.61
C SER A 44 -8.20 0.26 -12.69
N CYS A 45 -7.74 1.36 -12.11
CA CYS A 45 -6.60 1.39 -11.21
C CYS A 45 -6.93 1.03 -9.76
N ARG A 46 -8.21 0.91 -9.38
CA ARG A 46 -8.65 0.66 -7.98
C ARG A 46 -8.09 -0.66 -7.43
N GLY A 47 -7.98 -1.70 -8.27
CA GLY A 47 -7.37 -2.98 -7.89
C GLY A 47 -5.89 -2.82 -7.54
N THR A 48 -5.12 -2.09 -8.35
CA THR A 48 -3.71 -1.80 -8.09
C THR A 48 -3.55 -0.95 -6.82
N ILE A 49 -4.40 0.07 -6.61
CA ILE A 49 -4.40 0.87 -5.37
C ILE A 49 -4.62 -0.03 -4.13
N ALA A 50 -5.57 -0.96 -4.19
CA ALA A 50 -5.83 -1.90 -3.10
C ALA A 50 -4.61 -2.80 -2.80
N THR A 51 -3.90 -3.27 -3.83
CA THR A 51 -2.64 -4.01 -3.64
C THR A 51 -1.58 -3.16 -2.94
N LEU A 52 -1.39 -1.91 -3.35
CA LEU A 52 -0.44 -0.99 -2.72
C LEU A 52 -0.78 -0.70 -1.26
N LEU A 53 -2.06 -0.54 -0.94
CA LEU A 53 -2.54 -0.38 0.44
C LEU A 53 -2.25 -1.63 1.29
N ALA A 54 -2.45 -2.82 0.73
CA ALA A 54 -2.15 -4.08 1.41
C ALA A 54 -0.64 -4.27 1.63
N GLU A 55 0.19 -3.93 0.64
CA GLU A 55 1.66 -3.91 0.77
C GLU A 55 2.11 -2.96 1.88
N GLU A 56 1.60 -1.73 1.89
CA GLU A 56 1.96 -0.75 2.91
C GLU A 56 1.49 -1.19 4.31
N SER A 57 0.29 -1.76 4.41
CA SER A 57 -0.24 -2.28 5.68
C SER A 57 0.67 -3.39 6.23
N ARG A 58 1.22 -4.25 5.36
CA ARG A 58 2.24 -5.23 5.76
C ARG A 58 3.53 -4.55 6.19
N ARG A 59 4.03 -3.56 5.45
CA ARG A 59 5.26 -2.82 5.80
C ARG A 59 5.16 -2.15 7.18
N ARG A 60 4.01 -1.53 7.48
CA ARG A 60 3.73 -0.90 8.79
C ARG A 60 3.64 -1.92 9.93
N GLY A 61 3.10 -3.11 9.64
CA GLY A 61 3.05 -4.23 10.59
C GLY A 61 4.37 -5.00 10.72
N GLN A 62 5.29 -4.84 9.76
CA GLN A 62 6.63 -5.44 9.77
C GLN A 62 7.59 -4.60 10.60
N GLY A 63 7.25 -4.47 11.88
CA GLY A 63 8.10 -3.95 12.95
C GLY A 63 8.50 -5.03 13.96
N LEU A 64 8.39 -6.31 13.60
CA LEU A 64 8.78 -7.42 14.45
C LEU A 64 9.58 -8.46 13.65
N TYR A 65 10.89 -8.24 13.50
CA TYR A 65 11.85 -9.32 13.73
C TYR A 65 13.29 -8.85 13.97
N LEU A 66 13.76 -9.21 15.15
CA LEU A 66 15.09 -9.07 15.73
C LEU A 66 15.81 -10.43 15.56
N SER A 67 17.13 -10.42 15.29
CA SER A 67 18.15 -11.51 15.25
C SER A 67 17.78 -13.00 15.14
N GLU A 68 18.68 -13.81 14.53
CA GLU A 68 18.54 -15.26 14.29
C GLU A 68 18.02 -16.09 15.49
N ALA A 69 18.36 -15.72 16.72
CA ALA A 69 17.89 -16.40 17.93
C ALA A 69 16.36 -16.35 18.12
N LEU A 70 15.67 -15.34 17.60
CA LEU A 70 14.23 -15.23 17.73
C LEU A 70 13.54 -16.22 16.76
N MET A 71 14.10 -16.50 15.57
CA MET A 71 13.48 -17.34 14.51
C MET A 71 13.15 -18.75 14.99
N GLU A 72 13.94 -19.29 15.91
CA GLU A 72 13.68 -20.61 16.47
C GLU A 72 12.52 -20.63 17.47
N LEU A 73 12.21 -19.52 18.14
CA LEU A 73 11.13 -19.42 19.12
C LEU A 73 9.75 -19.15 18.52
N LEU A 74 9.65 -18.52 17.34
CA LEU A 74 8.36 -18.18 16.73
C LEU A 74 7.85 -19.18 15.68
N LYS A 75 8.38 -20.41 15.61
CA LYS A 75 7.83 -21.47 14.72
C LYS A 75 6.36 -21.81 14.97
N GLY A 76 5.70 -21.17 15.93
CA GLY A 76 4.26 -21.27 16.20
C GLY A 76 3.50 -19.94 16.37
N VAL A 77 4.01 -18.79 15.92
CA VAL A 77 3.23 -17.54 16.00
C VAL A 77 2.31 -17.41 14.81
N ASP A 78 1.08 -17.87 15.01
CA ASP A 78 -0.06 -17.52 14.18
C ASP A 78 -0.41 -16.05 14.44
N ILE A 79 -0.39 -15.22 13.39
CA ILE A 79 -0.75 -13.80 13.47
C ILE A 79 -2.25 -13.72 13.16
N PRO A 80 -3.14 -13.61 14.17
CA PRO A 80 -4.57 -13.60 13.93
C PRO A 80 -4.95 -12.32 13.18
N ARG A 81 -5.57 -12.48 12.01
CA ARG A 81 -6.36 -11.42 11.38
C ARG A 81 -7.79 -11.56 11.88
N LYS A 82 -8.29 -10.55 12.59
CA LYS A 82 -9.72 -10.39 12.86
C LYS A 82 -10.49 -10.21 11.55
#